data_AF-A0A0K2SKV9-F1
#
_entry.id   AF-A0A0K2SKV9-F1
#
_cell.length_a   1.000
_cell.length_b   1.000
_cell.length_c   1.000
_cell.angle_alpha   90.00
_cell.angle_beta   90.00
_cell.angle_gamma   90.00
#
_symmetry.space_group_name_H-M   'P 1'
#
loop_
_entity.id
_entity.type
_entity.pdbx_description
1 polymer ?
#
loop_
_entity_poly.entity_id
_entity_poly.type
_entity_poly.pdbx_seq_one_letter_code
_entity_poly.pdbx_strand_id
1 'polypeptide(L)'
;MEPEPGTTRIYRCPVCQVDTPHAVRAKRAGRIALKCSNCDNGSLVDQGELQLYQHRWEDELRQILDNLGAHGEGRGGDEGE
;
A
#
# COMPACT_ATOMS: atom_id res chain seq x y z
N MET A 1 0.65 8.56 -10.96
CA MET A 1 0.56 9.89 -10.33
C MET A 1 1.71 10.02 -9.35
N GLU A 2 2.43 11.15 -9.31
CA GLU A 2 3.63 11.28 -8.47
C GLU A 2 3.26 11.44 -6.98
N PRO A 3 4.09 10.96 -6.03
CA PRO A 3 3.81 11.14 -4.61
C PRO A 3 4.08 12.59 -4.18
N GLU A 4 3.04 13.26 -3.70
CA GLU A 4 3.11 14.64 -3.23
C GLU A 4 3.38 14.72 -1.72
N PRO A 5 4.17 15.69 -1.24
CA PRO A 5 4.32 15.94 0.19
C PRO A 5 2.97 16.10 0.90
N GLY A 6 2.84 15.53 2.09
CA GLY A 6 1.59 15.50 2.85
C GLY A 6 0.65 14.34 2.47
N THR A 7 0.94 13.61 1.40
CA THR A 7 0.21 12.37 1.08
C THR A 7 0.81 11.15 1.77
N THR A 8 0.12 10.03 1.70
CA THR A 8 0.56 8.75 2.25
C THR A 8 0.69 7.71 1.14
N ARG A 9 1.70 6.84 1.22
CA ARG A 9 1.93 5.71 0.31
C ARG A 9 2.23 4.46 1.10
N ILE A 10 1.83 3.29 0.59
CA ILE A 10 2.21 2.02 1.20
C ILE A 10 3.63 1.67 0.77
N TYR A 11 4.49 1.31 1.70
CA TYR A 11 5.84 0.88 1.36
C TYR A 11 6.33 -0.08 2.44
N ARG A 12 7.20 -1.02 2.06
CA ARG A 12 7.86 -1.87 3.03
C ARG A 12 8.99 -1.11 3.69
N CYS A 13 8.82 -0.80 4.97
CA CYS A 13 9.80 -0.01 5.70
C CYS A 13 11.16 -0.74 5.75
N PRO A 14 12.29 -0.13 5.34
CA PRO A 14 13.59 -0.79 5.39
C PRO A 14 14.08 -1.02 6.83
N VAL A 15 13.51 -0.30 7.81
CA VAL A 15 13.88 -0.41 9.23
C VAL A 15 13.08 -1.49 9.94
N CYS A 16 11.75 -1.38 9.95
CA CYS A 16 10.91 -2.35 10.68
C CYS A 16 10.38 -3.49 9.80
N GLN A 17 10.62 -3.47 8.49
CA GLN A 17 10.24 -4.52 7.53
C GLN A 17 8.74 -4.78 7.41
N VAL A 18 7.91 -3.83 7.87
CA VAL A 18 6.45 -3.90 7.79
C VAL A 18 5.96 -3.12 6.58
N ASP A 19 5.00 -3.72 5.87
CA ASP A 19 4.15 -3.06 4.90
C ASP A 19 3.16 -2.14 5.59
N THR A 20 3.44 -0.84 5.55
CA THR A 20 2.68 0.14 6.33
C THR A 20 2.55 1.45 5.56
N PRO A 21 1.54 2.26 5.88
CA PRO A 21 1.50 3.66 5.47
C PRO A 21 2.80 4.41 5.81
N HIS A 22 3.28 5.18 4.84
CA HIS A 22 4.38 6.11 5.01
C HIS A 22 3.95 7.50 4.57
N ALA A 23 4.20 8.50 5.42
CA ALA A 23 3.94 9.90 5.08
C ALA A 23 5.04 10.42 4.14
N VAL A 24 4.65 10.99 3.00
CA VAL A 24 5.58 11.68 2.09
C VAL A 24 5.95 13.02 2.69
N ARG A 25 7.24 13.22 2.98
CA ARG A 25 7.78 14.43 3.61
C ARG A 25 8.38 15.40 2.61
N ALA A 26 9.03 14.88 1.57
CA ALA A 26 9.64 15.68 0.52
C ALA A 26 9.83 14.85 -0.76
N LYS A 27 9.96 15.56 -1.87
CA LYS A 27 10.37 15.01 -3.16
C LYS A 27 11.48 15.88 -3.72
N ARG A 28 12.58 15.28 -4.16
CA ARG A 28 13.68 16.01 -4.79
C ARG A 28 14.44 15.08 -5.74
N ALA A 29 14.66 15.52 -6.98
CA ALA A 29 15.51 14.83 -7.96
C ALA A 29 15.23 13.33 -8.09
N GLY A 30 13.94 12.95 -8.24
CA GLY A 30 13.52 11.55 -8.38
C GLY A 30 13.60 10.73 -7.09
N ARG A 31 13.91 11.35 -5.94
CA ARG A 31 13.88 10.70 -4.62
C ARG A 31 12.71 11.19 -3.80
N ILE A 32 12.13 10.28 -3.02
CA ILE A 32 11.01 10.53 -2.14
C ILE A 32 11.46 10.27 -0.71
N ALA A 33 11.29 11.27 0.16
CA ALA A 33 11.50 11.13 1.59
C ALA A 33 10.21 10.65 2.24
N LEU A 34 10.27 9.51 2.89
CA LEU A 34 9.15 8.86 3.57
C LEU A 34 9.37 8.83 5.07
N LYS A 35 8.31 8.95 5.87
CA LYS A 35 8.31 8.67 7.31
C LYS A 35 7.37 7.51 7.60
N CYS A 36 7.90 6.43 8.17
CA CYS A 36 7.13 5.24 8.54
C CYS A 36 6.13 5.54 9.65
N SER A 37 4.87 5.14 9.50
CA SER A 37 3.87 5.29 10.57
C SER A 37 4.03 4.26 11.69
N ASN A 38 4.78 3.17 11.45
CA ASN A 38 4.93 2.07 12.42
C ASN A 38 6.14 2.25 13.35
N CYS A 39 7.28 2.69 12.84
CA CYS A 39 8.51 2.84 13.64
C CYS A 39 9.09 4.26 13.64
N ASP A 40 8.36 5.23 13.08
CA ASP A 40 8.72 6.65 12.97
C ASP A 40 10.03 6.99 12.23
N ASN A 41 10.78 5.99 11.75
CA ASN A 41 12.00 6.20 11.00
C ASN A 41 11.74 6.76 9.59
N GLY A 42 12.73 7.51 9.11
CA GLY A 42 12.76 8.05 7.76
C GLY A 42 13.45 7.12 6.76
N SER A 43 13.01 7.15 5.51
CA SER A 43 13.70 6.49 4.39
C SER A 43 13.71 7.38 3.16
N LEU A 44 14.74 7.20 2.31
CA LEU A 44 14.84 7.81 0.99
C LEU A 44 14.71 6.71 -0.05
N VAL A 45 13.66 6.79 -0.87
CA VAL A 45 13.35 5.81 -1.90
C VAL A 45 13.41 6.44 -3.28
N ASP A 46 13.78 5.67 -4.28
CA ASP A 46 13.63 6.09 -5.68
C ASP A 46 12.14 6.20 -6.04
N GLN A 47 11.79 7.23 -6.80
CA GLN A 47 10.41 7.47 -7.19
C GLN A 47 9.85 6.36 -8.08
N GLY A 48 10.62 5.84 -9.02
CA GLY A 48 10.20 4.75 -9.90
C GLY A 48 10.00 3.46 -9.11
N GLU A 49 10.90 3.17 -8.16
CA GLU A 49 10.76 2.04 -7.24
C GLU A 49 9.47 2.15 -6.41
N LEU A 50 9.19 3.32 -5.83
CA LEU A 50 7.98 3.55 -5.05
C LEU A 50 6.70 3.41 -5.89
N GLN A 51 6.71 3.88 -7.14
CA GLN A 51 5.58 3.74 -8.06
C GLN A 51 5.33 2.28 -8.44
N LEU A 52 6.39 1.54 -8.79
CA LEU A 52 6.30 0.11 -9.05
C LEU A 52 5.77 -0.65 -7.82
N TYR A 53 6.19 -0.23 -6.63
CA TYR A 53 5.66 -0.78 -5.38
C TYR A 53 4.15 -0.55 -5.24
N GLN A 54 3.66 0.67 -5.48
CA GLN A 54 2.23 0.97 -5.38
C GLN A 54 1.41 0.09 -6.32
N HIS A 55 1.83 -0.03 -7.57
CA HIS A 55 1.11 -0.83 -8.55
C HIS A 55 0.99 -2.30 -8.14
N ARG A 56 2.10 -2.90 -7.69
CA ARG A 56 2.08 -4.29 -7.19
C ARG A 56 1.16 -4.45 -5.97
N TRP A 57 1.25 -3.52 -5.02
CA TRP A 57 0.41 -3.55 -3.83
C TRP A 57 -1.09 -3.42 -4.16
N GLU A 58 -1.45 -2.52 -5.08
CA GLU A 58 -2.84 -2.37 -5.55
C GLU A 58 -3.35 -3.61 -6.27
N ASP A 59 -2.51 -4.27 -7.07
CA ASP A 59 -2.87 -5.50 -7.77
C ASP A 59 -3.05 -6.69 -6.81
N GLU A 60 -2.19 -6.80 -5.80
CA GLU A 60 -2.33 -7.80 -4.73
C GLU A 60 -3.61 -7.57 -3.92
N LEU A 61 -3.90 -6.32 -3.56
CA LEU A 61 -5.12 -5.97 -2.83
C LEU A 61 -6.37 -6.31 -3.66
N ARG A 62 -6.37 -5.99 -4.96
CA ARG A 62 -7.49 -6.32 -5.86
C ARG A 62 -7.75 -7.81 -5.91
N GLN A 63 -6.69 -8.62 -6.06
CA GLN A 63 -6.80 -10.08 -6.05
C GLN A 63 -7.39 -10.62 -4.73
N ILE A 64 -6.96 -10.07 -3.59
CA ILE A 64 -7.52 -10.44 -2.28
C ILE A 64 -9.01 -10.11 -2.21
N LEU A 65 -9.41 -8.91 -2.64
CA LEU A 65 -10.81 -8.47 -2.62
C LEU A 65 -11.70 -9.28 -3.58
N ASP A 66 -11.20 -9.58 -4.78
CA ASP A 66 -11.92 -10.39 -5.77
C ASP A 66 -12.16 -11.81 -5.25
N ASN A 67 -11.15 -12.42 -4.62
CA ASN A 67 -11.28 -13.73 -3.99
C ASN A 67 -12.28 -13.71 -2.83
N LEU A 68 -12.28 -12.66 -2.00
CA LEU A 68 -13.25 -12.53 -0.92
C LEU A 68 -14.69 -12.39 -1.42
N GLY A 69 -14.90 -11.63 -2.51
CA GLY A 69 -16.22 -11.51 -3.15
C GLY A 69 -16.73 -12.85 -3.66
N ALA A 70 -15.89 -13.62 -4.36
CA ALA A 70 -16.23 -14.93 -4.90
C ALA A 70 -16.63 -15.96 -3.82
N HIS A 71 -16.14 -15.82 -2.58
CA HIS A 71 -16.48 -16.70 -1.46
C HIS A 71 -17.69 -16.21 -0.63
N GLY A 72 -18.14 -14.97 -0.82
CA GLY A 72 -19.19 -14.32 -0.01
C GLY A 72 -20.63 -14.57 -0.49
N GLU A 73 -20.84 -15.05 -1.71
CA GLU A 73 -22.18 -15.16 -2.33
C GLU A 73 -22.84 -16.55 -2.17
N GLY A 74 -22.32 -17.43 -1.28
CA GLY A 74 -22.72 -18.84 -1.20
C GLY A 74 -23.35 -19.35 0.12
N ARG A 75 -23.77 -18.49 1.05
CA ARG A 75 -24.44 -18.92 2.30
C ARG A 75 -25.58 -17.98 2.70
N GLY A 76 -26.67 -18.04 1.94
CA GLY A 76 -27.90 -17.32 2.25
C GLY A 76 -28.98 -17.63 1.22
N GLY A 77 -29.44 -18.88 1.16
CA GLY A 77 -30.48 -19.30 0.23
C GLY A 77 -31.08 -20.64 0.61
N ASP A 78 -32.06 -20.57 1.51
CA ASP A 78 -33.27 -21.41 1.57
C ASP A 78 -33.14 -22.90 1.94
N GLU A 79 -33.10 -23.18 3.24
CA GLU A 79 -33.79 -24.34 3.82
C GLU A 79 -35.13 -23.83 4.35
N GLY A 80 -36.24 -24.12 3.65
CA GLY A 80 -37.57 -23.70 4.13
C GLY A 80 -38.74 -24.00 3.19
N GLU A 81 -39.22 -25.25 3.25
CA GLU A 81 -40.56 -25.76 2.86
C GLU A 81 -41.00 -25.81 1.38
#